data_AF-A0A931IFE2-F1
#
_entry.id   AF-A0A931IFE2-F1
#
_cell.length_a   1.000
_cell.length_b   1.000
_cell.length_c   1.000
_cell.angle_alpha   90.00
_cell.angle_beta   90.00
_cell.angle_gamma   90.00
#
_symmetry.space_group_name_H-M   'P 1'
#
loop_
_entity.id
_entity.type
_entity.pdbx_description
1 polymer ?
#
loop_
_entity_poly.entity_id
_entity_poly.type
_entity_poly.pdbx_seq_one_letter_code
_entity_poly.pdbx_strand_id
1 'polypeptide(L)'
;MTPDEVLILLQVAQSYDSRNIDRLMQSAWLDAATRMRWQRDAALEAVRSHYATSTERIMPAHVTGLIRAARPVAFAPQYRSALTSAPPASPEGRSAARALFASGRRTQEPRIGGLRRRRRTEPLPDGVEVGPEPQRAFVGDLCQVLDAKRSDQ
;
A
#
# COMPACT_ATOMS: atom_id res chain seq x y z
N MET A 1 -4.33 -21.55 -3.14
CA MET A 1 -3.89 -22.47 -2.08
C MET A 1 -5.11 -23.05 -1.38
N THR A 2 -5.01 -24.28 -0.91
CA THR A 2 -6.03 -24.96 -0.07
C THR A 2 -5.77 -24.69 1.43
N PRO A 3 -6.75 -24.95 2.32
CA PRO A 3 -6.57 -24.83 3.77
C PRO A 3 -5.42 -25.69 4.31
N ASP A 4 -5.21 -26.89 3.76
CA ASP A 4 -4.14 -27.80 4.14
C ASP A 4 -2.76 -27.27 3.73
N GLU A 5 -2.66 -26.66 2.54
CA GLU A 5 -1.42 -26.01 2.10
C GLU A 5 -1.04 -24.82 2.99
N VAL A 6 -2.04 -24.06 3.46
CA VAL A 6 -1.82 -22.97 4.41
C VAL A 6 -1.39 -23.49 5.77
N LEU A 7 -1.94 -24.63 6.22
CA LEU A 7 -1.50 -25.27 7.46
C LEU A 7 -0.02 -25.68 7.38
N ILE A 8 0.37 -26.31 6.27
CA ILE A 8 1.78 -26.68 6.02
C ILE A 8 2.67 -25.43 6.02
N LEU A 9 2.26 -24.35 5.34
CA LEU A 9 2.99 -23.09 5.32
C LEU A 9 3.18 -22.51 6.73
N LEU A 10 2.13 -22.54 7.56
CA LEU A 10 2.17 -22.07 8.94
C LEU A 10 3.05 -22.95 9.84
N GLN A 11 3.06 -24.27 9.63
CA GLN A 11 3.96 -25.18 10.34
C GLN A 11 5.44 -24.89 10.02
N VAL A 12 5.75 -24.58 8.76
CA VAL A 12 7.09 -24.13 8.37
C VAL A 12 7.44 -22.79 9.04
N ALA A 13 6.51 -21.82 9.07
CA ALA A 13 6.75 -20.57 9.79
C ALA A 13 6.97 -20.80 11.31
N GLN A 14 6.20 -21.71 11.91
CA GLN A 14 6.30 -22.09 13.31
C GLN A 14 7.67 -22.68 13.66
N SER A 15 8.32 -23.44 12.76
CA SER A 15 9.67 -23.95 13.06
C SER A 15 10.72 -22.86 13.20
N TYR A 16 10.47 -21.64 12.71
CA TYR A 16 11.37 -20.50 12.84
C TYR A 16 11.03 -19.59 14.02
N ASP A 17 9.75 -19.32 14.28
CA ASP A 17 9.32 -18.30 15.25
C ASP A 17 8.50 -18.83 16.44
N SER A 18 8.33 -20.16 16.53
CA SER A 18 7.61 -20.82 17.61
C SER A 18 6.19 -20.29 17.85
N ARG A 19 5.50 -19.78 16.82
CA ARG A 19 4.09 -19.34 16.94
C ARG A 19 3.16 -20.50 17.28
N ASN A 20 2.11 -20.23 18.05
CA ASN A 20 0.97 -21.13 18.17
C ASN A 20 0.08 -20.99 16.94
N ILE A 21 -0.25 -22.12 16.30
CA ILE A 21 -1.16 -22.17 15.17
C ILE A 21 -2.58 -22.42 15.67
N ASP A 22 -3.46 -21.45 15.46
CA ASP A 22 -4.89 -21.56 15.73
C ASP A 22 -5.71 -21.45 14.43
N ARG A 23 -7.01 -21.73 14.54
CA ARG A 23 -7.93 -21.68 13.40
C ARG A 23 -8.12 -20.26 12.85
N LEU A 24 -8.02 -19.24 13.71
CA LEU A 24 -8.16 -17.85 13.32
C LEU A 24 -6.97 -17.38 12.48
N MET A 25 -5.75 -17.75 12.86
CA MET A 25 -4.57 -17.46 12.06
C MET A 25 -4.61 -18.23 10.74
N GLN A 26 -5.02 -19.50 10.75
CA GLN A 26 -5.19 -20.27 9.51
C GLN A 26 -6.17 -19.60 8.55
N SER A 27 -7.33 -19.13 9.02
CA SER A 27 -8.32 -18.47 8.17
C SER A 27 -7.83 -17.12 7.64
N ALA A 28 -7.14 -16.33 8.47
CA ALA A 28 -6.55 -15.06 8.05
C ALA A 28 -5.46 -15.24 6.98
N TRP A 29 -4.61 -16.25 7.14
CA TRP A 29 -3.57 -16.58 6.14
C TRP A 29 -4.18 -17.14 4.85
N LEU A 30 -5.25 -17.94 4.94
CA LEU A 30 -5.97 -18.43 3.78
C LEU A 30 -6.65 -17.29 2.98
N ASP A 31 -7.26 -16.31 3.66
CA ASP A 31 -7.84 -15.13 3.00
C ASP A 31 -6.76 -14.34 2.26
N ALA A 32 -5.62 -14.06 2.91
CA ALA A 32 -4.49 -13.38 2.28
C ALA A 32 -3.97 -14.15 1.05
N ALA A 33 -3.75 -15.47 1.19
CA ALA A 33 -3.29 -16.33 0.11
C ALA A 33 -4.28 -16.38 -1.07
N THR A 34 -5.58 -16.36 -0.79
CA THR A 34 -6.64 -16.37 -1.80
C THR A 34 -6.71 -15.04 -2.55
N ARG A 35 -6.76 -13.92 -1.81
CA ARG A 35 -6.78 -12.56 -2.40
C ARG A 35 -5.57 -12.30 -3.29
N MET A 36 -4.41 -12.76 -2.85
CA MET A 36 -3.14 -12.55 -3.54
C MET A 36 -2.76 -13.68 -4.49
N ARG A 37 -3.62 -14.70 -4.62
CA ARG A 37 -3.44 -15.87 -5.49
C ARG A 37 -2.06 -16.51 -5.33
N TRP A 38 -1.66 -16.75 -4.09
CA TRP A 38 -0.39 -17.40 -3.81
C TRP A 38 -0.36 -18.79 -4.42
N GLN A 39 0.80 -19.12 -4.98
CA GLN A 39 1.17 -20.50 -5.30
C GLN A 39 1.91 -21.09 -4.10
N ARG A 40 1.65 -22.36 -3.81
CA ARG A 40 2.20 -23.07 -2.65
C ARG A 40 3.73 -22.94 -2.57
N ASP A 41 4.43 -23.30 -3.64
CA ASP A 41 5.89 -23.34 -3.65
C ASP A 41 6.51 -21.94 -3.52
N ALA A 42 5.92 -20.95 -4.19
CA ALA A 42 6.34 -19.55 -4.08
C ALA A 42 6.16 -18.99 -2.65
N ALA A 43 5.09 -19.40 -1.96
CA ALA A 43 4.85 -18.99 -0.57
C ALA A 43 5.84 -19.65 0.39
N LEU A 44 6.14 -20.94 0.22
CA LEU A 44 7.15 -21.64 1.01
C LEU A 44 8.54 -21.03 0.82
N GLU A 45 8.90 -20.71 -0.42
CA GLU A 45 10.18 -20.07 -0.73
C GLU A 45 10.26 -18.67 -0.15
N ALA A 46 9.17 -17.89 -0.19
CA ALA A 46 9.10 -16.59 0.46
C ALA A 46 9.30 -16.69 1.99
N VAL A 47 8.74 -17.70 2.66
CA VAL A 47 8.98 -17.90 4.11
C VAL A 47 10.45 -18.17 4.40
N ARG A 48 11.08 -19.06 3.63
CA ARG A 48 12.50 -19.38 3.79
C ARG A 48 13.40 -18.19 3.51
N SER A 49 13.11 -17.46 2.43
CA SER A 49 13.83 -16.25 2.03
C SER A 49 13.74 -15.15 3.09
N HIS A 50 12.55 -14.98 3.70
CA HIS A 50 12.36 -14.05 4.82
C HIS A 50 13.30 -14.40 5.98
N TYR A 51 13.28 -15.65 6.45
CA TYR A 51 14.11 -16.05 7.59
C TYR A 51 15.61 -16.17 7.28
N ALA A 52 15.99 -16.24 6.01
CA ALA A 52 17.39 -16.13 5.59
C ALA A 52 17.93 -14.70 5.69
N THR A 53 17.06 -13.69 5.64
CA THR A 53 17.44 -12.26 5.58
C THR A 53 17.03 -11.46 6.81
N SER A 54 15.99 -11.90 7.52
CA SER A 54 15.41 -11.22 8.66
C SER A 54 15.01 -12.22 9.74
N THR A 55 15.25 -11.86 11.00
CA THR A 55 14.78 -12.63 12.16
C THR A 55 13.39 -12.20 12.62
N GLU A 56 12.78 -11.20 11.96
CA GLU A 56 11.46 -10.71 12.34
C GLU A 56 10.39 -11.78 12.10
N ARG A 57 9.35 -11.75 12.94
CA ARG A 57 8.21 -12.65 12.77
C ARG A 57 7.54 -12.43 11.42
N ILE A 58 7.37 -13.51 10.64
CA ILE A 58 6.79 -13.39 9.30
C ILE A 58 5.27 -13.15 9.32
N MET A 59 4.80 -12.17 8.56
CA MET A 59 3.38 -11.84 8.42
C MET A 59 2.92 -12.05 6.97
N PRO A 60 1.61 -12.21 6.70
CA PRO A 60 1.11 -12.42 5.34
C PRO A 60 1.53 -11.32 4.34
N ALA A 61 1.67 -10.08 4.81
CA ALA A 61 2.16 -8.97 4.00
C ALA A 61 3.60 -9.19 3.49
N HIS A 62 4.48 -9.77 4.32
CA HIS A 62 5.86 -10.07 3.95
C HIS A 62 5.91 -11.12 2.83
N VAL A 63 5.14 -12.21 2.97
CA VAL A 63 5.02 -13.26 1.95
C VAL A 63 4.53 -12.66 0.63
N THR A 64 3.51 -11.81 0.67
CA THR A 64 3.00 -11.12 -0.53
C THR A 64 4.06 -10.24 -1.18
N GLY A 65 4.81 -9.48 -0.39
CA GLY A 65 5.89 -8.62 -0.87
C GLY A 65 6.98 -9.44 -1.58
N LEU A 66 7.41 -10.53 -0.95
CA LEU A 66 8.45 -11.42 -1.49
C LEU A 66 7.99 -12.15 -2.76
N ILE A 67 6.78 -12.68 -2.80
CA ILE A 67 6.22 -13.30 -4.01
C ILE A 67 6.14 -12.27 -5.15
N ARG A 68 5.74 -11.04 -4.86
CA ARG A 68 5.66 -9.97 -5.87
C ARG A 68 7.05 -9.56 -6.37
N ALA A 69 8.05 -9.50 -5.49
CA ALA A 69 9.42 -9.17 -5.86
C ALA A 69 10.07 -10.29 -6.69
N ALA A 70 9.81 -11.55 -6.35
CA ALA A 70 10.32 -12.72 -7.07
C ALA A 70 9.59 -12.95 -8.39
N ARG A 71 8.33 -12.50 -8.53
CA ARG A 71 7.63 -12.58 -9.80
C ARG A 71 8.36 -11.67 -10.79
N PRO A 72 8.90 -12.20 -11.90
CA PRO A 72 9.44 -11.36 -12.94
C PRO A 72 8.33 -10.42 -13.36
N VAL A 73 8.54 -9.11 -13.18
CA VAL A 73 7.64 -8.12 -13.73
C VAL A 73 7.73 -8.33 -15.23
N ALA A 74 6.75 -9.03 -15.78
CA ALA A 74 6.52 -9.09 -17.22
C ALA A 74 6.01 -7.70 -17.64
N PHE A 75 6.83 -6.67 -17.44
CA PHE A 75 6.69 -5.42 -18.16
C PHE A 75 7.14 -5.78 -19.56
N ALA A 76 6.24 -6.36 -20.36
CA ALA A 76 6.56 -6.99 -21.63
C ALA A 76 7.54 -6.12 -22.44
N PRO A 77 8.86 -6.38 -22.36
CA PRO A 77 9.84 -5.50 -22.99
C PRO A 77 9.70 -5.66 -24.51
N GLN A 78 9.37 -6.89 -24.91
CA GLN A 78 9.05 -7.32 -26.25
C GLN A 78 7.90 -6.54 -26.92
N TYR A 79 6.94 -5.99 -26.16
CA TYR A 79 5.88 -5.15 -26.74
C TYR A 79 6.15 -3.65 -26.58
N ARG A 80 7.12 -3.24 -25.75
CA ARG A 80 7.47 -1.83 -25.59
C ARG A 80 8.18 -1.28 -26.83
N SER A 81 9.01 -2.10 -27.50
CA SER A 81 9.67 -1.75 -28.76
C SER A 81 8.74 -1.80 -29.98
N ALA A 82 7.69 -2.62 -29.92
CA ALA A 82 6.73 -2.79 -31.01
C ALA A 82 5.61 -1.73 -31.03
N LEU A 83 5.46 -0.95 -29.97
CA LEU A 83 4.59 0.22 -29.98
C LEU A 83 5.32 1.35 -30.72
N THR A 84 5.03 1.47 -32.01
CA THR A 84 5.40 2.66 -32.78
C THR A 84 4.87 3.87 -32.02
N SER A 85 5.75 4.80 -31.66
CA SER A 85 5.32 6.07 -31.07
C SER A 85 4.27 6.68 -32.00
N ALA A 86 3.02 6.78 -31.53
CA ALA A 86 1.97 7.35 -32.33
C ALA A 86 2.39 8.76 -32.76
N PRO A 87 2.20 9.13 -34.04
CA PRO A 87 2.47 10.50 -34.45
C PRO A 87 1.63 11.46 -33.61
N PRO A 88 2.15 12.66 -33.29
CA PRO A 88 1.37 13.65 -32.57
C PRO A 88 0.06 13.91 -33.32
N ALA A 89 -1.05 13.99 -32.58
CA ALA A 89 -2.38 14.18 -33.18
C ALA A 89 -2.39 15.37 -34.15
N SER A 90 -3.03 15.19 -35.31
CA SER A 90 -3.16 16.24 -36.32
C SER A 90 -3.80 17.50 -35.71
N PRO A 91 -3.55 18.71 -36.26
CA PRO A 91 -4.19 19.94 -35.79
C PRO A 91 -5.71 19.84 -35.69
N GLU A 92 -6.35 19.17 -36.65
CA GLU A 92 -7.79 18.89 -36.67
C GLU A 92 -8.22 17.89 -35.58
N GLY A 93 -7.44 16.83 -35.35
CA GLY A 93 -7.69 15.90 -34.24
C GLY A 93 -7.59 16.60 -32.88
N ARG A 94 -6.65 17.55 -32.75
CA ARG A 94 -6.51 18.37 -31.53
C ARG A 94 -7.67 19.34 -31.35
N SER A 95 -8.20 19.96 -32.40
CA SER A 95 -9.35 20.86 -32.29
C SER A 95 -10.65 20.10 -31.98
N ALA A 96 -10.86 18.94 -32.62
CA ALA A 96 -12.01 18.06 -32.34
C ALA A 96 -11.98 17.52 -30.89
N ALA A 97 -10.82 17.09 -30.41
CA ALA A 97 -10.66 16.67 -29.01
C ALA A 97 -10.94 17.83 -28.04
N ARG A 98 -10.41 19.03 -28.32
CA ARG A 98 -10.71 20.23 -27.53
C ARG A 98 -12.20 20.55 -27.54
N ALA A 99 -12.90 20.40 -28.65
CA ALA A 99 -14.34 20.64 -28.75
C ALA A 99 -15.15 19.67 -27.87
N LEU A 100 -14.76 18.39 -27.81
CA LEU A 100 -15.39 17.39 -26.93
C LEU A 100 -15.31 17.79 -25.45
N PHE A 101 -14.13 18.28 -25.02
CA PHE A 101 -13.91 18.71 -23.63
C PHE A 101 -14.35 20.15 -23.35
N ALA A 102 -14.53 20.99 -24.38
CA ALA A 102 -15.04 22.36 -24.26
C ALA A 102 -16.55 22.42 -24.06
N SER A 103 -17.29 21.33 -24.35
CA SER A 103 -18.70 21.24 -24.00
C SER A 103 -18.83 21.31 -22.46
N GLY A 104 -19.24 22.48 -21.97
CA GLY A 104 -19.11 22.93 -20.59
C GLY A 104 -19.96 22.21 -19.54
N ARG A 105 -20.33 20.95 -19.76
CA ARG A 105 -20.86 20.10 -18.70
C ARG A 105 -19.69 19.48 -17.94
N ARG A 106 -19.21 20.22 -16.93
CA ARG A 106 -18.48 19.59 -15.83
C ARG A 106 -19.35 18.45 -15.29
N THR A 107 -18.96 17.22 -15.59
CA THR A 107 -19.54 16.00 -14.99
C THR A 107 -19.17 15.86 -13.52
N GLN A 108 -18.16 16.61 -13.07
CA GLN A 108 -17.96 16.83 -11.65
C GLN A 108 -18.95 17.89 -11.18
N GLU A 109 -19.93 17.46 -10.39
CA GLU A 109 -20.67 18.36 -9.51
C GLU A 109 -19.67 19.31 -8.83
N PRO A 110 -20.01 20.61 -8.67
CA PRO A 110 -19.19 21.50 -7.88
C PRO A 110 -18.97 20.81 -6.53
N ARG A 111 -17.71 20.47 -6.22
CA ARG A 111 -17.34 19.95 -4.89
C ARG A 111 -17.97 20.90 -3.89
N ILE A 112 -19.00 20.43 -3.19
CA ILE A 112 -19.72 21.21 -2.20
C ILE A 112 -18.65 21.79 -1.27
N GLY A 113 -18.48 23.10 -1.36
CA GLY A 113 -17.40 23.82 -0.70
C GLY A 113 -17.47 23.57 0.79
N GLY A 114 -16.39 23.03 1.34
CA GLY A 114 -16.12 22.98 2.77
C GLY A 114 -17.17 22.26 3.60
N LEU A 115 -16.93 20.98 3.88
CA LEU A 115 -17.32 20.46 5.19
C LEU A 115 -16.66 21.37 6.23
N ARG A 116 -17.41 22.32 6.79
CA ARG A 116 -17.01 23.05 8.00
C ARG A 116 -16.63 21.97 8.99
N ARG A 117 -15.35 21.88 9.37
CA ARG A 117 -14.93 21.10 10.52
C ARG A 117 -15.82 21.52 11.67
N ARG A 118 -16.82 20.70 12.03
CA ARG A 118 -17.53 20.83 13.29
C ARG A 118 -16.46 20.62 14.35
N ARG A 119 -15.96 21.69 14.96
CA ARG A 119 -15.39 21.57 16.30
C ARG A 119 -16.52 21.02 17.15
N ARG A 120 -16.36 19.78 17.59
CA ARG A 120 -17.26 19.15 18.54
C ARG A 120 -16.99 19.83 19.88
N THR A 121 -17.74 20.89 20.17
CA THR A 121 -17.82 21.49 21.50
C THR A 121 -18.94 20.76 22.23
N GLU A 122 -18.74 19.46 22.52
CA GLU A 122 -19.58 18.82 23.53
C GLU A 122 -18.97 19.16 24.90
N PRO A 123 -19.75 19.71 25.84
CA PRO A 123 -19.29 19.83 27.21
C PRO A 123 -19.03 18.41 27.73
N LEU A 124 -17.80 18.15 28.16
CA LEU A 124 -17.47 16.90 28.83
C LEU A 124 -18.36 16.76 30.08
N PRO A 125 -18.91 15.56 30.35
CA PRO A 125 -19.61 15.32 31.62
C PRO A 125 -18.63 15.49 32.79
N ASP A 126 -19.12 16.09 33.87
CA ASP A 126 -18.34 16.36 35.10
C ASP A 126 -17.65 15.08 35.59
N GLY A 127 -16.32 15.17 35.79
CA GLY A 127 -15.51 14.11 36.40
C GLY A 127 -14.52 13.38 35.49
N VAL A 128 -14.38 13.75 34.21
CA VAL A 128 -13.33 13.20 33.35
C VAL A 128 -12.06 14.05 33.50
N GLU A 129 -11.02 13.51 34.12
CA GLU A 129 -9.67 14.08 34.07
C GLU A 129 -9.23 14.19 32.61
N VAL A 130 -9.07 15.43 32.14
CA VAL A 130 -8.49 15.72 30.84
C VAL A 130 -7.04 15.27 30.90
N GLY A 131 -6.72 14.20 30.16
CA GLY A 131 -5.34 13.76 29.96
C GLY A 131 -4.46 14.94 29.49
N PRO A 132 -3.14 14.88 29.73
CA PRO A 132 -2.24 16.00 29.50
C PRO A 132 -2.42 16.60 28.11
N GLU A 133 -2.36 17.94 28.02
CA GLU A 133 -2.53 18.67 26.76
C GLU A 133 -1.73 17.97 25.65
N PRO A 134 -2.34 17.73 24.47
CA PRO A 134 -1.59 17.18 23.35
C PRO A 134 -0.43 18.13 23.06
N GLN A 135 0.79 17.69 23.38
CA GLN A 135 1.99 18.41 23.03
C GLN A 135 1.92 18.69 21.53
N ARG A 136 2.03 19.97 21.16
CA ARG A 136 2.13 20.38 19.75
C ARG A 136 3.30 19.64 19.14
N ALA A 137 3.01 18.56 18.41
CA ALA A 137 4.01 17.87 17.63
C ALA A 137 4.56 18.86 16.60
N PHE A 138 5.82 19.25 16.80
CA PHE A 138 6.69 19.93 15.85
C PHE A 138 6.12 21.23 15.24
N VAL A 139 6.24 22.33 16.00
CA VAL A 139 6.55 23.65 15.40
C VAL A 139 8.07 23.85 15.43
N GLY A 140 8.79 22.78 15.11
CA GLY A 140 10.24 22.74 15.00
C GLY A 140 10.61 22.98 13.55
N ASP A 141 11.43 23.99 13.35
CA ASP A 141 11.83 24.64 12.11
C ASP A 141 12.40 23.65 11.07
N LEU A 142 11.53 23.07 10.24
CA LEU A 142 11.89 22.15 9.16
C LEU A 142 12.81 22.82 8.11
N CYS A 143 12.77 24.15 8.04
CA CYS A 143 13.66 24.94 7.19
C CYS A 143 15.12 24.88 7.69
N GLN A 144 15.36 24.93 9.01
CA GLN A 144 16.73 24.86 9.56
C GLN A 144 17.41 23.51 9.28
N VAL A 145 16.65 22.41 9.26
CA VAL A 145 17.18 21.07 8.95
C VAL A 145 17.53 20.93 7.46
N LEU A 146 16.81 21.64 6.58
CA LEU A 146 17.09 21.63 5.15
C LEU A 146 18.27 22.54 4.78
N ASP A 147 18.43 23.68 5.47
CA ASP A 147 19.54 24.60 5.21
C ASP A 147 20.88 24.05 5.73
N ALA A 148 20.90 23.35 6.87
CA ALA A 148 22.13 22.72 7.39
C ALA A 148 22.73 21.65 6.45
N LYS A 149 21.92 21.03 5.57
CA LYS A 149 22.40 20.05 4.59
C LYS A 149 22.97 20.66 3.30
N ARG A 150 22.78 21.96 3.07
CA ARG A 150 23.30 22.64 1.87
C ARG A 150 24.67 23.27 2.05
N SER A 151 25.16 23.37 3.27
CA SER A 151 26.46 23.99 3.58
C SER A 151 27.66 23.04 3.53
N ASP A 152 27.41 21.75 3.30
CA ASP A 152 28.43 20.68 3.32
C ASP A 152 28.70 20.06 1.92
N GLN A 153 28.50 20.85 0.85
CA GLN A 153 28.90 20.49 -0.52
C GLN A 153 29.73 21.59 -1.17
#